data_AF-A0AAW0XSK1-F1
#
_entry.id   AF-A0AAW0XSK1-F1
#
_cell.length_a   1.000
_cell.length_b   1.000
_cell.length_c   1.000
_cell.angle_alpha   90.00
_cell.angle_beta   90.00
_cell.angle_gamma   90.00
#
_symmetry.space_group_name_H-M   'P 1'
#
loop_
_entity.id
_entity.type
_entity.pdbx_description
1 polymer ?
#
loop_
_entity_poly.entity_id
_entity_poly.type
_entity_poly.pdbx_seq_one_letter_code
_entity_poly.pdbx_strand_id
1 'polypeptide(L)'
;AEIGDYDPSKHYGNYISDFKILLKQTHKIEEKIMELHPTLKNHTPLMAETCFLKKASMLDTYGVDPHPVKDHRGSQLYLGLNHTGVLTFQGSRKTHHFRWGDVQKLNYE
;
A
#
# COMPACT_ATOMS: atom_id res chain seq x y z
N ALA A 1 14.95 -7.36 4.57
CA ALA A 1 14.82 -8.58 3.76
C ALA A 1 16.02 -8.68 2.83
N GLU A 2 16.15 -7.77 1.85
CA GLU A 2 17.22 -7.82 0.84
C GLU A 2 18.65 -7.59 1.36
N ILE A 3 18.84 -6.62 2.26
CA ILE A 3 20.20 -6.16 2.67
C ILE A 3 20.53 -6.44 4.14
N GLY A 4 19.67 -7.17 4.85
CA GLY A 4 19.85 -7.48 6.27
C GLY A 4 19.79 -6.25 7.18
N ASP A 5 20.57 -6.27 8.26
CA ASP A 5 20.65 -5.19 9.24
C ASP A 5 21.51 -4.02 8.74
N TYR A 6 21.22 -2.82 9.25
CA TYR A 6 22.03 -1.65 8.95
C TYR A 6 23.49 -1.79 9.46
N ASP A 7 24.46 -1.71 8.55
CA ASP A 7 25.90 -1.68 8.80
C ASP A 7 26.50 -0.35 8.30
N PRO A 8 27.01 0.53 9.19
CA PRO A 8 27.61 1.81 8.80
C PRO A 8 28.80 1.70 7.83
N SER A 9 29.48 0.55 7.79
CA SER A 9 30.62 0.33 6.89
C SER A 9 30.18 0.02 5.45
N LYS A 10 28.95 -0.46 5.26
CA LYS A 10 28.39 -0.86 3.96
C LYS A 10 27.31 0.10 3.46
N HIS A 11 26.54 0.67 4.38
CA HIS A 11 25.38 1.50 4.10
C HIS A 11 25.71 3.00 4.25
N TYR A 12 26.72 3.44 3.52
CA TYR A 12 27.12 4.85 3.42
C TYR A 12 26.56 5.49 2.15
N GLY A 13 26.51 6.83 2.11
CA GLY A 13 25.93 7.55 0.97
C GLY A 13 24.44 7.25 0.77
N ASN A 14 23.96 7.32 -0.47
CA ASN A 14 22.57 7.00 -0.81
C ASN A 14 22.46 5.57 -1.37
N TYR A 15 22.79 4.58 -0.54
CA TYR A 15 22.75 3.16 -0.92
C TYR A 15 21.35 2.66 -1.30
N ILE A 16 20.29 3.43 -1.03
CA ILE A 16 18.91 3.09 -1.42
C ILE A 16 18.63 3.40 -2.89
N SER A 17 19.38 4.32 -3.51
CA SER A 17 19.16 4.72 -4.90
C SER A 17 19.35 3.60 -5.93
N ASP A 18 20.14 2.57 -5.59
CA ASP A 18 20.33 1.38 -6.42
C ASP A 18 19.12 0.43 -6.40
N PHE A 19 18.19 0.61 -5.46
CA PHE A 19 16.98 -0.20 -5.33
C PHE A 19 15.79 0.50 -5.97
N LYS A 20 15.06 -0.23 -6.83
CA LYS A 20 13.80 0.24 -7.43
C LYS A 20 12.62 -0.13 -6.52
N ILE A 21 12.39 0.65 -5.47
CA ILE A 21 11.39 0.35 -4.44
C ILE A 21 10.00 0.89 -4.83
N LEU A 22 9.95 2.09 -5.42
CA LEU A 22 8.70 2.76 -5.79
C LEU A 22 8.74 3.22 -7.25
N LEU A 23 7.56 3.26 -7.89
CA LEU A 23 7.39 3.83 -9.24
C LEU A 23 7.83 5.31 -9.32
N LYS A 24 7.60 6.06 -8.25
CA LYS A 24 8.02 7.46 -8.09
C LYS A 24 8.91 7.59 -6.86
N GLN A 25 10.12 7.06 -6.96
CA GLN A 25 11.14 7.20 -5.93
C GLN A 25 11.77 8.60 -6.02
N THR A 26 11.79 9.32 -4.90
CA THR A 26 12.37 10.67 -4.81
C THR A 26 13.42 10.68 -3.72
N HIS A 27 14.39 11.60 -3.80
CA HIS A 27 15.47 11.68 -2.81
C HIS A 27 14.96 11.78 -1.37
N LYS A 28 13.91 12.58 -1.13
CA LYS A 28 13.26 12.70 0.17
C LYS A 28 12.71 11.37 0.71
N ILE A 29 12.20 10.51 -0.18
CA ILE A 29 11.72 9.18 0.22
C ILE A 29 12.90 8.27 0.55
N GLU A 30 13.98 8.33 -0.24
CA GLU A 30 15.19 7.54 0.00
C GLU A 30 15.86 7.90 1.32
N GLU A 31 16.01 9.20 1.61
CA GLU A 31 16.45 9.70 2.92
C GLU A 31 15.58 9.12 4.04
N LYS A 32 14.25 9.15 3.87
CA LYS A 32 13.35 8.61 4.88
C LYS A 32 13.50 7.11 5.08
N ILE A 33 13.78 6.36 4.02
CA ILE A 33 14.06 4.92 4.11
C ILE A 33 15.37 4.68 4.86
N MET A 34 16.42 5.45 4.56
CA MET A 34 17.71 5.35 5.25
C MET A 34 17.62 5.71 6.73
N GLU A 35 16.79 6.69 7.09
CA GLU A 35 16.50 7.02 8.51
C GLU A 35 15.82 5.85 9.24
N LEU A 36 14.93 5.13 8.56
CA LEU A 36 14.13 4.06 9.18
C LEU A 36 14.88 2.72 9.24
N HIS A 37 15.77 2.44 8.29
CA HIS A 37 16.47 1.15 8.21
C HIS A 37 17.21 0.74 9.50
N PRO A 38 17.96 1.62 10.20
CA PRO A 38 18.59 1.30 11.49
C PRO A 38 17.62 0.90 12.61
N THR A 39 16.35 1.34 12.51
CA THR A 39 15.32 1.03 13.52
C THR A 39 14.76 -0.39 13.39
N LEU A 40 15.07 -1.09 12.30
CA LEU A 40 14.59 -2.44 11.98
C LEU A 40 15.62 -3.53 12.29
N LYS A 41 16.56 -3.27 13.21
CA LYS A 41 17.66 -4.17 13.54
C LYS A 41 17.17 -5.53 14.08
N ASN A 42 17.89 -6.59 13.76
CA ASN A 42 17.61 -7.98 14.11
C ASN A 42 16.33 -8.56 13.49
N HIS A 43 15.79 -7.92 12.44
CA HIS A 43 14.68 -8.49 11.70
C HIS A 43 15.20 -9.56 10.73
N THR A 44 14.75 -10.80 10.92
CA THR A 44 14.96 -11.83 9.90
C THR A 44 14.23 -11.47 8.61
N PRO A 45 14.64 -12.01 7.44
CA PRO A 45 13.92 -11.78 6.18
C PRO A 45 12.42 -12.09 6.30
N LEU A 46 12.06 -13.22 6.91
CA LEU A 46 10.68 -13.62 7.17
C LEU A 46 9.92 -12.59 8.01
N MET A 47 10.53 -12.04 9.07
CA MET A 47 9.91 -11.00 9.89
C MET A 47 9.69 -9.71 9.11
N ALA A 48 10.67 -9.32 8.29
CA ALA A 48 10.57 -8.12 7.44
C ALA A 48 9.42 -8.26 6.42
N GLU A 49 9.35 -9.39 5.72
CA GLU A 49 8.28 -9.70 4.76
C GLU A 49 6.90 -9.75 5.43
N THR A 50 6.80 -10.44 6.57
CA THR A 50 5.54 -10.53 7.32
C THR A 50 5.06 -9.15 7.78
N CYS A 51 5.97 -8.31 8.29
CA CYS A 51 5.65 -6.95 8.69
C CYS A 51 5.22 -6.09 7.50
N PHE A 52 5.90 -6.22 6.36
CA PHE A 52 5.54 -5.55 5.12
C PHE A 52 4.12 -5.93 4.68
N LEU A 53 3.81 -7.23 4.58
CA LEU A 53 2.49 -7.70 4.16
C LEU A 53 1.38 -7.25 5.11
N LYS A 54 1.62 -7.30 6.43
CA LYS A 54 0.65 -6.80 7.42
C LYS A 54 0.35 -5.30 7.25
N LYS A 55 1.37 -4.49 6.97
CA LYS A 55 1.19 -3.06 6.70
C LYS A 55 0.49 -2.82 5.35
N ALA A 56 0.90 -3.54 4.31
CA ALA A 56 0.33 -3.42 2.97
C ALA A 56 -1.16 -3.80 2.98
N SER A 57 -1.54 -4.89 3.65
CA SER A 57 -2.93 -5.36 3.71
C SER A 57 -3.89 -4.39 4.40
N MET A 58 -3.37 -3.44 5.18
CA MET A 58 -4.19 -2.38 5.80
C MET A 58 -4.53 -1.23 4.84
N LEU A 59 -3.89 -1.15 3.68
CA LEU A 59 -4.17 -0.10 2.70
C LEU A 59 -5.48 -0.40 1.96
N ASP A 60 -6.33 0.62 1.80
CA ASP A 60 -7.65 0.48 1.17
C ASP A 60 -7.58 -0.09 -0.26
N THR A 61 -6.49 0.19 -0.97
CA THR A 61 -6.24 -0.23 -2.36
C THR A 61 -5.48 -1.55 -2.48
N TYR A 62 -5.13 -2.20 -1.37
CA TYR A 62 -4.46 -3.48 -1.40
C TYR A 62 -5.38 -4.59 -1.92
N GLY A 63 -4.98 -5.24 -3.01
CA GLY A 63 -5.75 -6.30 -3.65
C GLY A 63 -7.03 -5.82 -4.33
N VAL A 64 -7.16 -4.51 -4.59
CA VAL A 64 -8.33 -3.94 -5.28
C VAL A 64 -8.03 -3.83 -6.77
N ASP A 65 -8.92 -4.39 -7.59
CA ASP A 65 -9.03 -4.07 -9.02
C ASP A 65 -10.12 -2.98 -9.22
N PRO A 66 -9.74 -1.73 -9.54
CA PRO A 66 -10.69 -0.62 -9.61
C PRO A 66 -11.56 -0.71 -10.88
N HIS A 67 -12.87 -0.90 -10.69
CA HIS A 67 -13.85 -0.96 -11.76
C HIS A 67 -14.51 0.42 -12.01
N PRO A 68 -14.36 1.04 -13.19
CA PRO A 68 -14.95 2.35 -13.48
C PRO A 68 -16.48 2.26 -13.63
N VAL A 69 -17.23 3.05 -12.86
CA VAL A 69 -18.69 3.13 -12.92
C VAL A 69 -19.19 4.58 -12.88
N LYS A 70 -20.47 4.80 -13.19
CA LYS A 70 -21.12 6.12 -13.07
C LYS A 70 -22.19 6.08 -11.99
N ASP A 71 -22.31 7.15 -11.22
CA ASP A 71 -23.43 7.33 -10.31
C ASP A 71 -24.72 7.72 -11.06
N HIS A 72 -25.83 7.83 -10.32
CA HIS A 72 -27.12 8.24 -10.86
C HIS A 72 -27.14 9.67 -11.44
N ARG A 73 -26.09 10.47 -11.22
CA ARG A 73 -25.91 11.83 -11.76
C ARG A 73 -24.97 11.84 -12.97
N GLY A 74 -24.44 10.69 -13.38
CA GLY A 74 -23.47 10.55 -14.46
C GLY A 74 -22.02 10.83 -14.06
N SER A 75 -21.73 11.07 -12.79
CA SER A 75 -20.36 11.31 -12.29
C SER A 75 -19.57 10.00 -12.31
N GLN A 76 -18.36 10.04 -12.86
CA GLN A 76 -17.46 8.90 -12.87
C GLN A 76 -16.89 8.64 -11.47
N LEU A 77 -16.94 7.37 -11.04
CA LEU A 77 -16.26 6.86 -9.84
C LEU A 77 -15.62 5.49 -10.14
N TYR A 78 -14.85 4.98 -9.19
CA TYR A 78 -14.30 3.64 -9.22
C TYR A 78 -14.86 2.81 -8.08
N LEU A 79 -15.34 1.62 -8.39
CA LEU A 79 -15.71 0.60 -7.42
C LEU A 79 -14.50 -0.29 -7.16
N GLY A 80 -14.20 -0.56 -5.89
CA GLY A 80 -13.14 -1.49 -5.50
C GLY A 80 -13.67 -2.51 -4.51
N LEU A 81 -13.21 -3.74 -4.59
CA LEU A 81 -13.56 -4.80 -3.64
C LEU A 81 -12.30 -5.28 -2.93
N ASN A 82 -12.36 -5.43 -1.61
CA ASN A 82 -11.28 -6.07 -0.84
C ASN A 82 -11.86 -6.90 0.32
N HIS A 83 -10.98 -7.48 1.13
CA HIS A 83 -11.37 -8.34 2.26
C HIS A 83 -12.26 -7.63 3.33
N THR A 84 -12.29 -6.29 3.35
CA THR A 84 -13.09 -5.52 4.31
C THR A 84 -14.47 -5.13 3.78
N GLY A 85 -14.68 -5.07 2.46
CA GLY A 85 -15.94 -4.61 1.88
C GLY A 85 -15.85 -4.13 0.43
N VAL A 86 -16.91 -3.43 0.02
CA VAL A 86 -16.97 -2.65 -1.22
C VAL A 86 -16.58 -1.21 -0.92
N LEU A 87 -15.69 -0.65 -1.72
CA LEU A 87 -15.17 0.71 -1.61
C LEU A 87 -15.55 1.50 -2.85
N THR A 88 -15.79 2.79 -2.70
CA THR A 88 -15.92 3.72 -3.83
C THR A 88 -14.82 4.77 -3.74
N PHE A 89 -14.30 5.15 -4.90
CA PHE A 89 -13.28 6.18 -5.02
C PHE A 89 -13.66 7.21 -6.09
N GLN A 90 -13.43 8.48 -5.78
CA GLN A 90 -13.49 9.57 -6.75
C GLN A 90 -12.07 10.16 -6.87
N GLY A 91 -11.45 9.95 -8.03
CA GLY A 91 -10.00 10.15 -8.16
C GLY A 91 -9.23 9.26 -7.19
N SER A 92 -8.30 9.82 -6.41
CA SER A 92 -7.52 9.09 -5.40
C SER A 92 -8.16 9.10 -4.00
N ARG A 93 -9.37 9.62 -3.85
CA ARG A 93 -10.04 9.78 -2.55
C ARG A 93 -11.11 8.70 -2.37
N LYS A 94 -11.01 7.94 -1.26
CA LYS A 94 -12.08 7.04 -0.81
C LYS A 94 -13.31 7.87 -0.42
N THR A 95 -14.46 7.52 -0.98
CA THR A 95 -15.74 8.19 -0.74
C THR A 95 -16.67 7.38 0.17
N HIS A 96 -16.81 6.07 -0.06
CA HIS A 96 -17.64 5.19 0.76
C HIS A 96 -16.96 3.84 1.00
N HIS A 97 -17.34 3.19 2.09
CA HIS A 97 -16.91 1.84 2.46
C HIS A 97 -18.12 1.07 3.01
N PHE A 98 -18.63 0.14 2.21
CA PHE A 98 -19.71 -0.78 2.58
C PHE A 98 -19.07 -2.07 3.09
N ARG A 99 -19.03 -2.26 4.40
CA ARG A 99 -18.39 -3.44 5.00
C ARG A 99 -19.23 -4.68 4.72
N TRP A 100 -18.58 -5.83 4.54
CA TRP A 100 -19.28 -7.06 4.24
C TRP A 100 -20.34 -7.45 5.29
N GLY A 101 -20.11 -7.14 6.58
CA GLY A 101 -21.10 -7.37 7.64
C GLY A 101 -22.39 -6.56 7.50
N ASP A 102 -22.36 -5.44 6.78
CA ASP A 102 -23.51 -4.55 6.58
C ASP A 102 -24.21 -4.80 5.22
N VAL A 103 -23.60 -5.61 4.35
CA VAL A 103 -24.12 -5.90 3.01
C VAL A 103 -25.00 -7.15 3.06
N GLN A 104 -26.31 -6.97 2.88
CA GLN A 104 -27.27 -8.10 2.90
C GLN A 104 -27.49 -8.72 1.52
N LYS A 105 -27.41 -7.92 0.46
CA LYS A 105 -27.67 -8.38 -0.92
C LYS A 105 -26.93 -7.52 -1.94
N LEU A 106 -26.44 -8.16 -3.00
CA LEU A 106 -25.91 -7.51 -4.19
C LEU A 106 -26.81 -7.89 -5.38
N ASN A 107 -27.28 -6.91 -6.14
CA ASN A 107 -28.08 -7.12 -7.35
C ASN A 107 -27.47 -6.33 -8.52
N TYR A 108 -27.77 -6.76 -9.74
CA TYR A 108 -27.49 -6.03 -10.97
C TYR A 108 -28.75 -6.08 -11.84
N GLU A 109 -28.93 -5.06 -12.68
CA GLU A 109 -29.96 -5.01 -13.74
C GLU A 109 -29.36 -5.44 -15.08
#